data_AF-A0A183G740-F1
#
_entry.id   AF-A0A183G740-F1
#
_cell.length_a   1.000
_cell.length_b   1.000
_cell.length_c   1.000
_cell.angle_alpha   90.00
_cell.angle_beta   90.00
_cell.angle_gamma   90.00
#
_symmetry.space_group_name_H-M   'P 1'
#
loop_
_entity.id
_entity.type
_entity.pdbx_description
1 polymer ?
#
loop_
_entity_poly.entity_id
_entity_poly.type
_entity_poly.pdbx_seq_one_letter_code
_entity_poly.pdbx_strand_id
1 'polypeptide(L)'
;MVVVAGDLNGHIGATEDGYSCHVGFGYGSRNADGERILEYADSHDLTIVNTKFRKRDSHLISFYSGNAKTQIDYVLVRRRDHDLVTDAKTVPYETVATQHHPLICSLKITPSRCKHAERCGLARIKWWRLKEKEAAVISRIRLPTVTTVDETCKDATDAITRAARLELGTTKPGRRWVDKQAWLWTDDVREKVREKKWLYHVFIGDKTVHNWRNYREAKKAAKRQWPLLKPHITLM
;
A
#
# COMPACT_ATOMS: atom_id res chain seq x y z
N MET A 1 -3.74 7.82 9.44
CA MET A 1 -4.08 9.21 9.14
C MET A 1 -5.54 9.25 8.69
N VAL A 2 -6.35 10.10 9.33
CA VAL A 2 -7.73 10.39 8.88
C VAL A 2 -7.78 11.86 8.53
N VAL A 3 -8.31 12.15 7.34
CA VAL A 3 -8.52 13.50 6.83
C VAL A 3 -9.97 13.58 6.39
N VAL A 4 -10.67 14.60 6.85
CA VAL A 4 -12.00 14.97 6.38
C VAL A 4 -11.84 16.29 5.65
N ALA A 5 -12.32 16.38 4.41
CA ALA A 5 -12.22 17.60 3.63
C ALA A 5 -13.48 17.78 2.79
N GLY A 6 -13.96 19.01 2.71
CA GLY A 6 -15.12 19.35 1.89
C GLY A 6 -15.73 20.68 2.28
N ASP A 7 -16.83 20.99 1.60
CA ASP A 7 -17.69 22.12 1.88
C ASP A 7 -18.62 21.77 3.06
N LEU A 8 -18.47 22.50 4.16
CA LEU A 8 -19.27 22.32 5.37
C LEU A 8 -20.36 23.38 5.52
N ASN A 9 -20.42 24.37 4.61
CA ASN A 9 -21.40 25.47 4.60
C ASN A 9 -21.52 26.25 5.93
N GLY A 10 -20.53 26.17 6.81
CA GLY A 10 -20.48 26.91 8.07
C GLY A 10 -19.32 27.88 8.09
N HIS A 11 -19.46 28.97 8.85
CA HIS A 11 -18.44 30.00 9.01
C HIS A 11 -17.83 29.88 10.39
N ILE A 12 -16.61 29.38 10.46
CA ILE A 12 -15.91 29.17 11.73
C ILE A 12 -15.41 30.49 12.35
N GLY A 13 -15.17 31.49 11.49
CA GLY A 13 -14.72 32.82 11.88
C GLY A 13 -13.21 32.91 12.12
N ALA A 14 -12.73 34.14 12.37
CA ALA A 14 -11.31 34.41 12.58
C ALA A 14 -10.82 34.07 13.99
N THR A 15 -11.71 34.09 14.99
CA THR A 15 -11.38 33.93 16.41
C THR A 15 -11.43 32.46 16.86
N GLU A 16 -10.54 32.09 17.78
CA GLU A 16 -10.49 30.75 18.39
C GLU A 16 -11.63 30.53 19.39
N ASP A 17 -11.95 31.54 20.20
CA ASP A 17 -13.04 31.52 21.20
C ASP A 17 -13.02 30.28 22.11
N GLY A 18 -11.83 29.76 22.44
CA GLY A 18 -11.63 28.66 23.40
C GLY A 18 -11.65 27.25 22.80
N TYR A 19 -11.79 27.11 21.48
CA TYR A 19 -11.78 25.82 20.80
C TYR A 19 -10.37 25.32 20.49
N SER A 20 -9.98 24.20 21.09
CA SER A 20 -8.63 23.63 20.89
C SER A 20 -8.38 23.13 19.45
N CYS A 21 -9.42 23.03 18.63
CA CYS A 21 -9.37 22.59 17.23
C CYS A 21 -9.08 23.73 16.23
N HIS A 22 -9.14 24.99 16.69
CA HIS A 22 -8.99 26.21 15.89
C HIS A 22 -7.81 27.04 16.38
N VAL A 23 -6.94 27.51 15.48
CA VAL A 23 -5.69 28.22 15.88
C VAL A 23 -5.78 29.74 15.65
N GLY A 24 -6.95 30.26 15.29
CA GLY A 24 -7.20 31.71 15.24
C GLY A 24 -6.78 32.40 13.94
N PHE A 25 -6.55 31.67 12.85
CA PHE A 25 -6.29 32.24 11.52
C PHE A 25 -7.40 31.95 10.49
N GLY A 26 -8.65 31.86 10.94
CA GLY A 26 -9.82 31.73 10.06
C GLY A 26 -10.24 33.06 9.42
N TYR A 27 -11.32 33.04 8.64
CA TYR A 27 -11.86 34.22 7.95
C TYR A 27 -13.31 34.51 8.34
N GLY A 28 -13.66 35.79 8.45
CA GLY A 28 -15.01 36.28 8.69
C GLY A 28 -15.49 36.15 10.14
N SER A 29 -16.79 36.36 10.36
CA SER A 29 -17.45 36.16 11.65
C SER A 29 -18.04 34.76 11.74
N ARG A 30 -18.08 34.22 12.96
CA ARG A 30 -18.64 32.89 13.21
C ARG A 30 -20.16 32.87 13.05
N ASN A 31 -20.71 31.80 12.48
CA ASN A 31 -22.15 31.54 12.44
C ASN A 31 -22.51 30.26 13.23
N ALA A 32 -23.81 29.97 13.39
CA ALA A 32 -24.30 28.81 14.14
C ALA A 32 -23.79 27.47 13.57
N ASP A 33 -23.67 27.36 12.24
CA ASP A 33 -23.13 26.15 11.61
C ASP A 33 -21.62 26.01 11.81
N GLY A 34 -20.88 27.12 11.84
CA GLY A 34 -19.47 27.16 12.20
C GLY A 34 -19.21 26.72 13.64
N GLU A 35 -20.08 27.10 14.57
CA GLU A 35 -20.04 26.62 15.95
C GLU A 35 -20.22 25.08 16.00
N ARG A 36 -21.20 24.53 15.27
CA ARG A 36 -21.39 23.06 15.17
C ARG A 36 -20.18 22.35 14.58
N ILE A 37 -19.52 22.94 13.59
CA ILE A 37 -18.29 22.39 13.00
C ILE A 37 -17.17 22.37 14.04
N LEU A 38 -17.04 23.43 14.85
CA LEU A 38 -16.05 23.51 15.92
C LEU A 38 -16.32 22.48 17.02
N GLU A 39 -17.56 22.38 17.49
CA GLU A 39 -17.99 21.37 18.46
C GLU A 39 -17.69 19.96 17.96
N TYR A 40 -18.03 19.66 16.70
CA TYR A 40 -17.74 18.37 16.07
C TYR A 40 -16.24 18.09 15.98
N ALA A 41 -15.45 19.08 15.55
CA ALA A 41 -14.01 18.93 15.41
C ALA A 41 -13.36 18.69 16.78
N ASP A 42 -13.77 19.45 17.80
CA ASP A 42 -13.23 19.34 19.15
C ASP A 42 -13.59 17.99 19.79
N SER A 43 -14.85 17.55 19.67
CA SER A 43 -15.31 16.28 20.24
C SER A 43 -14.67 15.04 19.60
N HIS A 44 -14.20 15.14 18.35
CA HIS A 44 -13.58 14.05 17.60
C HIS A 44 -12.05 14.12 17.55
N ASP A 45 -11.44 15.00 18.34
CA ASP A 45 -9.98 15.22 18.35
C ASP A 45 -9.44 15.55 16.95
N LEU A 46 -10.15 16.42 16.24
CA LEU A 46 -9.78 16.94 14.92
C LEU A 46 -9.29 18.38 15.04
N THR A 47 -8.39 18.77 14.15
CA THR A 47 -7.86 20.13 14.03
C THR A 47 -8.20 20.67 12.64
N ILE A 48 -8.74 21.88 12.58
CA ILE A 48 -9.08 22.56 11.34
C ILE A 48 -7.82 23.22 10.78
N VAL A 49 -7.19 22.58 9.81
CA VAL A 49 -5.82 22.95 9.40
C VAL A 49 -5.77 24.22 8.56
N ASN A 50 -6.90 24.62 7.99
CA ASN A 50 -7.07 25.92 7.33
C ASN A 50 -6.76 27.09 8.27
N THR A 51 -7.03 26.91 9.56
CA THR A 51 -6.94 27.96 10.58
C THR A 51 -5.59 27.91 11.32
N LYS A 52 -4.74 26.93 11.00
CA LYS A 52 -3.40 26.73 11.60
C LYS A 52 -2.37 27.73 11.09
N PHE A 53 -2.48 28.14 9.83
CA PHE A 53 -1.46 28.96 9.18
C PHE A 53 -1.98 30.37 8.94
N ARG A 54 -1.21 31.37 9.34
CA ARG A 54 -1.51 32.76 8.98
C ARG A 54 -1.39 32.96 7.47
N LYS A 55 -2.50 33.31 6.81
CA LYS A 55 -2.58 33.54 5.36
C LYS A 55 -3.18 34.92 5.06
N ARG A 56 -3.06 35.33 3.80
CA ARG A 56 -3.80 36.48 3.26
C ARG A 56 -5.24 36.05 3.01
N ASP A 57 -6.20 36.96 3.13
CA ASP A 57 -7.63 36.68 2.91
C ASP A 57 -7.91 35.97 1.58
N SER A 58 -7.23 36.36 0.51
CA SER A 58 -7.36 35.73 -0.82
C SER A 58 -7.02 34.23 -0.84
N HIS A 59 -6.26 33.75 0.15
CA HIS A 59 -5.90 32.34 0.32
C HIS A 59 -6.71 31.64 1.43
N LEU A 60 -7.65 32.33 2.06
CA LEU A 60 -8.60 31.76 3.04
C LEU A 60 -10.00 31.63 2.45
N ILE A 61 -10.41 32.61 1.64
CA ILE A 61 -11.73 32.66 1.00
C ILE A 61 -11.86 31.52 0.00
N SER A 62 -12.87 30.68 0.19
CA SER A 62 -13.15 29.53 -0.67
C SER A 62 -14.38 29.70 -1.55
N PHE A 63 -15.25 30.67 -1.25
CA PHE A 63 -16.46 30.89 -2.03
C PHE A 63 -16.77 32.37 -2.25
N TYR A 64 -17.16 32.71 -3.48
CA TYR A 64 -17.63 34.02 -3.90
C TYR A 64 -19.07 33.96 -4.41
N SER A 65 -19.93 34.81 -3.85
CA SER A 65 -21.29 35.04 -4.36
C SER A 65 -21.53 36.54 -4.52
N GLY A 66 -21.41 37.02 -5.74
CA GLY A 66 -21.43 38.47 -6.04
C GLY A 66 -20.32 39.20 -5.26
N ASN A 67 -20.73 40.10 -4.36
CA ASN A 67 -19.80 40.85 -3.50
C ASN A 67 -19.47 40.14 -2.17
N ALA A 68 -20.15 39.03 -1.86
CA ALA A 68 -19.92 38.27 -0.63
C ALA A 68 -18.74 37.32 -0.80
N LYS A 69 -17.87 37.28 0.21
CA LYS A 69 -16.68 36.43 0.28
C LYS A 69 -16.76 35.59 1.54
N THR A 70 -16.61 34.28 1.41
CA THR A 70 -16.82 33.37 2.53
C THR A 70 -15.79 32.23 2.53
N GLN A 71 -15.59 31.64 3.70
CA GLN A 71 -14.78 30.44 3.89
C GLN A 71 -15.72 29.35 4.36
N ILE A 72 -15.94 28.34 3.51
CA ILE A 72 -16.88 27.24 3.78
C ILE A 72 -16.26 25.85 3.51
N ASP A 73 -15.15 25.82 2.76
CA ASP A 73 -14.36 24.63 2.52
C ASP A 73 -13.29 24.47 3.60
N TYR A 74 -13.29 23.33 4.28
CA TYR A 74 -12.35 23.04 5.37
C TYR A 74 -11.69 21.69 5.21
N VAL A 75 -10.46 21.61 5.70
CA VAL A 75 -9.75 20.34 5.91
C VAL A 75 -9.57 20.14 7.41
N LEU A 76 -10.05 19.00 7.90
CA LEU A 76 -9.92 18.55 9.26
C LEU A 76 -8.99 17.33 9.30
N VAL A 77 -7.99 17.38 10.18
CA VAL A 77 -7.02 16.30 10.37
C VAL A 77 -7.05 15.90 11.84
N ARG A 78 -6.85 14.61 12.14
CA ARG A 78 -6.70 14.19 13.55
C ARG A 78 -5.60 15.00 14.24
N ARG A 79 -5.84 15.45 15.47
CA ARG A 79 -4.90 16.27 16.24
C ARG A 79 -3.51 15.64 16.32
N ARG A 80 -3.42 14.33 16.58
CA ARG A 80 -2.12 13.61 16.57
C ARG A 80 -1.35 13.66 15.24
N ASP A 81 -2.04 13.85 14.12
CA ASP A 81 -1.47 13.83 12.76
C ASP A 81 -1.30 15.27 12.21
N HIS A 82 -1.71 16.31 12.96
CA HIS A 82 -1.75 17.70 12.48
C HIS A 82 -0.36 18.30 12.18
N ASP A 83 0.72 17.74 12.75
CA ASP A 83 2.10 18.13 12.47
C ASP A 83 2.61 17.63 11.12
N LEU A 84 1.93 16.66 10.51
CA LEU A 84 2.23 16.22 9.15
C LEU A 84 1.79 17.27 8.12
N VAL A 85 0.86 18.16 8.46
CA VAL A 85 0.41 19.23 7.57
C VAL A 85 1.43 20.34 7.55
N THR A 86 1.95 20.64 6.37
CA THR A 86 2.93 21.71 6.15
C THR A 86 2.31 23.01 5.65
N ASP A 87 1.20 22.90 4.92
CA ASP A 87 0.48 24.08 4.40
C ASP A 87 -0.98 23.76 4.13
N ALA A 88 -1.86 24.74 4.29
CA ALA A 88 -3.24 24.71 3.84
C ALA A 88 -3.62 26.09 3.29
N LYS A 89 -4.09 26.15 2.05
CA LYS A 89 -4.45 27.41 1.39
C LYS A 89 -5.45 27.20 0.25
N THR A 90 -6.30 28.19 0.05
CA THR A 90 -7.16 28.28 -1.12
C THR A 90 -6.45 28.95 -2.29
N VAL A 91 -6.72 28.49 -3.52
CA VAL A 91 -6.14 29.06 -4.75
C VAL A 91 -7.18 29.92 -5.48
N PRO A 92 -7.08 31.26 -5.43
CA PRO A 92 -8.11 32.17 -5.92
C PRO A 92 -8.21 32.29 -7.45
N TYR A 93 -7.22 31.81 -8.21
CA TYR A 93 -7.16 32.01 -9.67
C TYR A 93 -7.32 30.71 -10.48
N GLU A 94 -7.56 29.58 -9.81
CA GLU A 94 -7.86 28.32 -10.48
C GLU A 94 -9.37 28.20 -10.72
N THR A 95 -9.76 28.31 -11.99
CA THR A 95 -11.15 28.31 -12.46
C THR A 95 -11.70 26.89 -12.63
N VAL A 96 -11.70 26.09 -11.56
CA VAL A 96 -12.34 24.76 -11.61
C VAL A 96 -13.87 24.89 -11.45
N ALA A 97 -14.32 25.90 -10.70
CA ALA A 97 -15.73 26.27 -10.54
C ALA A 97 -15.87 27.81 -10.58
N THR A 98 -17.06 28.30 -10.91
CA THR A 98 -17.36 29.74 -11.05
C THR A 98 -17.41 30.49 -9.71
N GLN A 99 -17.71 29.79 -8.62
CA GLN A 99 -17.89 30.38 -7.29
C GLN A 99 -16.96 29.78 -6.23
N HIS A 100 -16.63 28.49 -6.32
CA HIS A 100 -15.74 27.81 -5.37
C HIS A 100 -14.30 27.83 -5.87
N HIS A 101 -13.38 28.09 -4.93
CA HIS A 101 -11.95 28.01 -5.15
C HIS A 101 -11.37 26.78 -4.45
N PRO A 102 -10.50 26.03 -5.14
CA PRO A 102 -9.95 24.80 -4.59
C PRO A 102 -9.07 25.08 -3.36
N LEU A 103 -9.32 24.31 -2.31
CA LEU A 103 -8.50 24.26 -1.10
C LEU A 103 -7.43 23.19 -1.24
N ILE A 104 -6.16 23.59 -1.13
CA ILE A 104 -5.01 22.68 -1.20
C ILE A 104 -4.44 22.51 0.20
N CYS A 105 -4.35 21.25 0.65
CA CYS A 105 -3.65 20.85 1.86
C CYS A 105 -2.40 20.03 1.49
N SER A 106 -1.23 20.50 1.95
CA SER A 106 0.06 19.85 1.75
C SER A 106 0.46 19.07 2.99
N LEU A 107 0.73 17.77 2.81
CA LEU A 107 1.06 16.81 3.86
C LEU A 107 2.44 16.21 3.61
N LYS A 108 3.30 16.18 4.63
CA LYS A 108 4.59 15.51 4.61
C LYS A 108 4.50 14.17 5.33
N ILE A 109 4.21 13.12 4.57
CA ILE A 109 4.15 11.75 5.08
C ILE A 109 5.54 11.13 4.90
N THR A 110 6.25 10.91 6.00
CA THR A 110 7.42 10.02 5.98
C THR A 110 6.91 8.58 5.95
N PRO A 111 7.30 7.76 4.96
CA PRO A 111 6.95 6.36 5.00
C PRO A 111 7.56 5.77 6.27
N SER A 112 6.71 5.23 7.15
CA SER A 112 7.18 4.44 8.29
C SER A 112 8.15 3.40 7.75
N ARG A 113 9.35 3.28 8.32
CA ARG A 113 10.33 2.24 7.97
C ARG A 113 9.53 0.95 7.79
N CYS A 114 9.44 0.43 6.56
CA CYS A 114 8.69 -0.78 6.29
C CYS A 114 9.13 -1.80 7.34
N LYS A 115 8.21 -2.20 8.23
CA LYS A 115 8.48 -3.27 9.20
C LYS A 115 9.10 -4.39 8.40
N HIS A 116 10.31 -4.79 8.80
CA HIS A 116 11.17 -5.70 8.05
C HIS A 116 10.33 -6.69 7.27
N ALA A 117 10.35 -6.59 5.94
CA ALA A 117 9.65 -7.53 5.09
C ALA A 117 9.94 -8.93 5.63
N GLU A 118 8.89 -9.67 6.00
CA GLU A 118 9.03 -10.95 6.69
C GLU A 118 10.11 -11.74 5.96
N ARG A 119 11.17 -12.10 6.69
CA ARG A 119 12.22 -12.90 6.08
C ARG A 119 11.73 -14.33 6.16
N CYS A 120 11.86 -15.06 5.05
CA CYS A 120 11.64 -16.50 5.04
C CYS A 120 12.49 -17.06 6.19
N GLY A 121 11.82 -17.71 7.15
CA GLY A 121 12.43 -18.20 8.39
C GLY A 121 13.45 -19.32 8.15
N LEU A 122 13.58 -20.24 9.11
CA LEU A 122 14.44 -21.41 8.98
C LEU A 122 14.16 -22.18 7.68
N ALA A 123 15.20 -22.82 7.14
CA ALA A 123 15.12 -23.59 5.91
C ALA A 123 14.04 -24.70 6.03
N ARG A 124 12.99 -24.63 5.21
CA ARG A 124 11.89 -25.61 5.18
C ARG A 124 12.09 -26.57 4.02
N ILE A 125 11.72 -27.83 4.22
CA ILE A 125 11.69 -28.85 3.16
C ILE A 125 10.56 -28.50 2.19
N LYS A 126 10.83 -28.64 0.87
CA LYS A 126 9.86 -28.35 -0.18
C LYS A 126 8.88 -29.51 -0.39
N TRP A 127 8.03 -29.80 0.61
CA TRP A 127 7.10 -30.93 0.58
C TRP A 127 6.17 -30.95 -0.64
N TRP A 128 5.84 -29.80 -1.23
CA TRP A 128 5.04 -29.72 -2.45
C TRP A 128 5.68 -30.38 -3.68
N ARG A 129 6.99 -30.68 -3.65
CA ARG A 129 7.69 -31.43 -4.70
C ARG A 129 7.63 -32.95 -4.52
N LEU A 130 7.04 -33.43 -3.42
CA LEU A 130 7.00 -34.86 -3.11
C LEU A 130 6.27 -35.65 -4.20
N LYS A 131 5.15 -35.11 -4.73
CA LYS A 131 4.37 -35.74 -5.80
C LYS A 131 5.18 -36.04 -7.08
N GLU A 132 6.21 -35.24 -7.35
CA GLU A 132 7.08 -35.42 -8.54
C GLU A 132 8.29 -36.32 -8.27
N LYS A 133 8.66 -36.51 -7.00
CA LYS A 133 9.94 -37.12 -6.58
C LYS A 133 9.79 -38.27 -5.57
N GLU A 134 8.59 -38.81 -5.43
CA GLU A 134 8.25 -39.78 -4.41
C GLU A 134 9.17 -41.01 -4.42
N ALA A 135 9.36 -41.64 -5.59
CA ALA A 135 10.24 -42.80 -5.75
C ALA A 135 11.71 -42.51 -5.38
N ALA A 136 12.20 -41.31 -5.69
CA ALA A 136 13.55 -40.89 -5.36
C ALA A 136 13.73 -40.67 -3.85
N VAL A 137 12.71 -40.15 -3.17
CA VAL A 137 12.71 -40.01 -1.70
C VAL A 137 12.68 -41.39 -1.04
N ILE A 138 11.78 -42.27 -1.46
CA ILE A 138 11.60 -43.61 -0.87
C ILE A 138 12.87 -44.45 -1.01
N SER A 139 13.50 -44.46 -2.19
CA SER A 139 14.73 -45.23 -2.42
C SER A 139 15.91 -44.81 -1.53
N ARG A 140 15.88 -43.61 -0.96
CA ARG A 140 16.95 -43.08 -0.09
C ARG A 140 16.68 -43.23 1.40
N ILE A 141 15.48 -43.65 1.80
CA ILE A 141 15.17 -43.88 3.20
C ILE A 141 15.86 -45.18 3.62
N ARG A 142 16.88 -45.06 4.47
CA ARG A 142 17.50 -46.18 5.15
C ARG A 142 16.99 -46.19 6.58
N LEU A 143 16.15 -47.18 6.90
CA LEU A 143 15.62 -47.33 8.24
C LEU A 143 16.71 -47.86 9.20
N PRO A 144 16.77 -47.35 10.43
CA PRO A 144 17.74 -47.78 11.44
C PRO A 144 17.40 -49.18 11.98
N THR A 145 18.40 -49.85 12.55
CA THR A 145 18.22 -51.09 13.32
C THR A 145 17.52 -50.77 14.65
N VAL A 146 16.53 -51.56 15.03
CA VAL A 146 15.71 -51.31 16.21
C VAL A 146 16.55 -51.45 17.49
N THR A 147 16.66 -50.37 18.27
CA THR A 147 17.32 -50.36 19.60
C THR A 147 16.29 -50.18 20.71
N THR A 148 15.72 -48.98 20.83
CA THR A 148 14.66 -48.62 21.77
C THR A 148 13.58 -47.82 21.04
N VAL A 149 12.33 -47.83 21.54
CA VAL A 149 11.18 -47.25 20.80
C VAL A 149 11.38 -45.76 20.48
N ASP A 150 11.83 -44.97 21.46
CA ASP A 150 12.03 -43.53 21.29
C ASP A 150 13.22 -43.20 20.36
N GLU A 151 14.33 -43.91 20.50
CA GLU A 151 15.50 -43.72 19.63
C GLU A 151 15.20 -44.16 18.20
N THR A 152 14.51 -45.29 18.03
CA THR A 152 14.12 -45.82 16.71
C THR A 152 13.16 -44.86 16.00
N CYS A 153 12.22 -44.24 16.73
CA CYS A 153 11.29 -43.26 16.17
C CYS A 153 12.00 -41.98 15.72
N LYS A 154 12.95 -41.49 16.53
CA LYS A 154 13.76 -40.32 16.22
C LYS A 154 14.65 -40.57 15.00
N ASP A 155 15.33 -41.72 14.97
CA ASP A 155 16.25 -42.07 13.88
C ASP A 155 15.52 -42.32 12.56
N ALA A 156 14.32 -42.90 12.59
CA ALA A 156 13.46 -43.02 11.41
C ALA A 156 13.01 -41.65 10.91
N THR A 157 12.61 -40.75 11.82
CA THR A 157 12.23 -39.38 11.48
C THR A 157 13.39 -38.62 10.86
N ASP A 158 14.61 -38.80 11.38
CA ASP A 158 15.82 -38.19 10.84
C ASP A 158 16.22 -38.79 9.48
N ALA A 159 16.07 -40.10 9.28
CA ALA A 159 16.29 -40.74 7.99
C ALA A 159 15.36 -40.18 6.90
N ILE A 160 14.06 -40.06 7.20
CA ILE A 160 13.05 -39.48 6.31
C ILE A 160 13.37 -38.01 6.03
N THR A 161 13.67 -37.24 7.08
CA THR A 161 13.97 -35.80 6.97
C THR A 161 15.23 -35.56 6.13
N ARG A 162 16.27 -36.40 6.27
CA ARG A 162 17.51 -36.33 5.46
C ARG A 162 17.24 -36.65 3.99
N ALA A 163 16.53 -37.74 3.70
CA ALA A 163 16.18 -38.11 2.33
C ALA A 163 15.34 -37.00 1.65
N ALA A 164 14.36 -36.45 2.36
CA ALA A 164 13.53 -35.37 1.87
C ALA A 164 14.33 -34.08 1.62
N ARG A 165 15.28 -33.72 2.50
CA ARG A 165 16.16 -32.55 2.30
C ARG A 165 17.05 -32.68 1.06
N LEU A 166 17.56 -33.89 0.79
CA LEU A 166 18.42 -34.16 -0.36
C LEU A 166 17.64 -34.11 -1.68
N GLU A 167 16.46 -34.74 -1.73
CA GLU A 167 15.72 -34.88 -2.99
C GLU A 167 14.79 -33.71 -3.32
N LEU A 168 14.07 -33.21 -2.31
CA LEU A 168 13.11 -32.10 -2.47
C LEU A 168 13.82 -30.73 -2.38
N GLY A 169 14.98 -30.70 -1.71
CA GLY A 169 15.72 -29.49 -1.40
C GLY A 169 15.05 -28.65 -0.31
N THR A 170 15.75 -27.61 0.11
CA THR A 170 15.27 -26.67 1.14
C THR A 170 15.01 -25.28 0.58
N THR A 171 14.16 -24.51 1.27
CA THR A 171 14.02 -23.08 1.03
C THR A 171 15.28 -22.35 1.47
N LYS A 172 15.63 -21.26 0.76
CA LYS A 172 16.77 -20.42 1.16
C LYS A 172 16.33 -19.53 2.33
N PRO A 173 16.95 -19.65 3.52
CA PRO A 173 16.63 -18.79 4.65
C PRO A 173 17.00 -17.33 4.33
N GLY A 174 16.31 -16.37 4.93
CA GLY A 174 16.65 -14.94 4.80
C GLY A 174 16.21 -14.27 3.50
N ARG A 175 15.58 -14.99 2.55
CA ARG A 175 14.93 -14.32 1.42
C ARG A 175 13.75 -13.49 1.90
N ARG A 176 13.56 -12.32 1.28
CA ARG A 176 12.33 -11.53 1.43
C ARG A 176 11.13 -12.43 1.12
N TRP A 177 10.21 -12.56 2.07
CA TRP A 177 8.93 -13.21 1.85
C TRP A 177 8.20 -12.41 0.77
N VAL A 178 7.92 -13.09 -0.33
CA VAL A 178 7.07 -12.57 -1.38
C VAL A 178 5.81 -13.39 -1.22
N ASP A 179 4.70 -12.71 -0.95
CA ASP A 179 3.38 -13.34 -1.00
C ASP A 179 3.19 -13.83 -2.43
N LYS A 180 3.49 -15.11 -2.63
CA LYS A 180 3.34 -15.78 -3.91
C LYS A 180 2.16 -16.66 -3.71
N GLN A 181 1.10 -16.35 -4.44
CA GLN A 181 0.21 -17.37 -4.96
C GLN A 181 1.06 -18.34 -5.80
N ALA A 182 1.80 -19.23 -5.13
CA ALA A 182 2.85 -20.07 -5.71
C ALA A 182 2.27 -21.12 -6.66
N TRP A 183 0.98 -21.42 -6.51
CA TRP A 183 0.19 -22.27 -7.40
C TRP A 183 -0.08 -21.62 -8.78
N LEU A 184 0.21 -20.32 -8.95
CA LEU A 184 0.10 -19.59 -10.23
C LEU A 184 1.35 -19.68 -11.11
N TRP A 185 2.44 -20.27 -10.61
CA TRP A 185 3.72 -20.32 -11.29
C TRP A 185 3.92 -21.67 -11.99
N THR A 186 3.17 -21.91 -13.07
CA THR A 186 3.44 -23.04 -13.99
C THR A 186 4.76 -22.83 -14.74
N ASP A 187 5.34 -23.90 -15.27
CA ASP A 187 6.59 -23.80 -16.06
C ASP A 187 6.43 -22.92 -17.30
N ASP A 188 5.24 -22.93 -17.90
CA ASP A 188 4.86 -22.04 -19.01
C ASP A 188 4.91 -20.54 -18.62
N VAL A 189 4.37 -20.17 -17.45
CA VAL A 189 4.45 -18.79 -16.93
C VAL A 189 5.90 -18.37 -16.66
N ARG A 190 6.73 -19.31 -16.16
CA ARG A 190 8.16 -19.05 -15.93
C ARG A 190 8.91 -18.81 -17.25
N GLU A 191 8.59 -19.57 -18.28
CA GLU A 191 9.18 -19.44 -19.61
C GLU A 191 8.85 -18.10 -20.24
N LYS A 192 7.57 -17.68 -20.23
CA LYS A 192 7.17 -16.37 -20.76
C LYS A 192 7.76 -15.18 -20.00
N VAL A 193 7.96 -15.31 -18.69
CA VAL A 193 8.66 -14.28 -17.90
C VAL A 193 10.15 -14.22 -18.23
N ARG A 194 10.80 -15.37 -18.51
CA ARG A 194 12.20 -15.43 -18.94
C ARG A 194 12.38 -14.85 -20.33
N GLU A 195 11.54 -15.24 -21.28
CA GLU A 195 11.51 -14.73 -22.66
C GLU A 195 11.37 -13.20 -22.69
N LYS A 196 10.41 -12.66 -21.92
CA LYS A 196 10.25 -11.21 -21.75
C LYS A 196 11.51 -10.53 -21.22
N LYS A 197 12.18 -11.12 -20.23
CA LYS A 197 13.41 -10.55 -19.64
C LYS A 197 14.57 -10.61 -20.62
N TRP A 198 14.73 -11.71 -21.34
CA TRP A 198 15.76 -11.85 -22.36
C TRP A 198 15.59 -10.80 -23.46
N LEU A 199 14.39 -10.65 -24.02
CA LEU A 199 14.09 -9.64 -25.05
C LEU A 199 14.24 -8.20 -24.55
N TYR A 200 14.03 -7.95 -23.25
CA TYR A 200 14.33 -6.65 -22.66
C TYR A 200 15.83 -6.35 -22.66
N HIS A 201 16.68 -7.33 -22.33
CA HIS A 201 18.13 -7.15 -22.37
C HIS A 201 18.65 -6.98 -23.80
N VAL A 202 18.08 -7.71 -24.77
CA VAL A 202 18.37 -7.53 -26.20
C VAL A 202 17.99 -6.11 -26.65
N PHE A 203 16.81 -5.62 -26.28
CA PHE A 203 16.38 -4.24 -26.58
C PHE A 203 17.27 -3.17 -25.94
N ILE A 204 17.73 -3.38 -24.70
CA ILE A 204 18.63 -2.43 -24.03
C ILE A 204 20.01 -2.39 -24.69
N GLY A 205 20.52 -3.54 -25.15
CA GLY A 205 21.79 -3.63 -25.87
C GLY A 205 21.72 -3.05 -27.28
N ASP A 206 20.60 -3.25 -27.98
CA ASP A 206 20.38 -2.75 -29.34
C ASP A 206 18.95 -2.19 -29.49
N LYS A 207 18.84 -0.86 -29.47
CA LYS A 207 17.58 -0.09 -29.38
C LYS A 207 16.86 0.03 -30.73
N THR A 208 16.85 -1.04 -31.53
CA THR A 208 16.15 -1.08 -32.80
C THR A 208 14.63 -1.20 -32.61
N VAL A 209 13.88 -0.72 -33.62
CA VAL A 209 12.42 -0.85 -33.68
C VAL A 209 11.97 -2.32 -33.65
N HIS A 210 12.77 -3.21 -34.26
CA HIS A 210 12.53 -4.65 -34.26
C HIS A 210 12.60 -5.23 -32.83
N ASN A 211 13.66 -4.93 -32.08
CA ASN A 211 13.83 -5.41 -30.71
C ASN A 211 12.77 -4.85 -29.76
N TRP A 212 12.37 -3.59 -29.95
CA TRP A 212 11.25 -2.99 -29.22
C TRP A 212 9.93 -3.73 -29.46
N ARG A 213 9.64 -4.09 -30.71
CA ARG A 213 8.44 -4.84 -31.08
C ARG A 213 8.43 -6.22 -30.42
N ASN A 214 9.55 -6.95 -30.49
CA ASN A 214 9.69 -8.27 -29.88
C ASN A 214 9.50 -8.22 -28.36
N TYR A 215 10.14 -7.27 -27.67
CA TYR A 215 9.93 -7.06 -26.24
C TYR A 215 8.46 -6.72 -25.91
N ARG A 216 7.83 -5.85 -26.70
CA ARG A 216 6.42 -5.45 -26.49
C ARG A 216 5.47 -6.63 -26.65
N GLU A 217 5.70 -7.51 -27.63
CA GLU A 217 4.91 -8.72 -27.84
C GLU A 217 5.09 -9.72 -26.69
N ALA A 218 6.32 -10.00 -26.27
CA ALA A 218 6.58 -10.86 -25.11
C ALA A 218 6.02 -10.28 -23.80
N LYS A 219 6.05 -8.95 -23.63
CA LYS A 219 5.41 -8.27 -22.51
C LYS A 219 3.89 -8.43 -22.51
N LYS A 220 3.25 -8.35 -23.68
CA LYS A 220 1.81 -8.63 -23.83
C LYS A 220 1.49 -10.09 -23.55
N ALA A 221 2.28 -11.03 -24.06
CA ALA A 221 2.11 -12.47 -23.82
C ALA A 221 2.19 -12.80 -22.31
N ALA A 222 3.22 -12.31 -21.62
CA ALA A 222 3.36 -12.49 -20.17
C ALA A 222 2.21 -11.84 -19.38
N LYS A 223 1.67 -10.70 -19.86
CA LYS A 223 0.51 -10.05 -19.24
C LYS A 223 -0.80 -10.79 -19.48
N ARG A 224 -0.97 -11.50 -20.60
CA ARG A 224 -2.16 -12.32 -20.89
C ARG A 224 -2.27 -13.58 -20.04
N GLN A 225 -1.16 -14.09 -19.54
CA GLN A 225 -1.16 -15.25 -18.63
C GLN A 225 -1.51 -14.87 -17.18
N TRP A 226 -1.41 -13.58 -16.82
CA TRP A 226 -1.71 -13.08 -15.48
C TRP A 226 -3.19 -13.19 -15.04
N PRO A 227 -4.21 -12.97 -15.92
CA PRO A 227 -5.63 -13.03 -15.54
C PRO A 227 -6.24 -14.44 -15.62
N LEU A 228 -5.65 -15.38 -16.38
CA LEU A 228 -6.15 -16.77 -16.54
C LEU A 228 -5.94 -17.65 -15.29
N LEU A 229 -5.58 -17.01 -14.18
CA LEU A 229 -5.11 -17.60 -12.95
C LEU A 229 -5.93 -17.13 -11.75
N LYS A 230 -7.07 -16.48 -11.98
CA LYS A 230 -8.11 -16.33 -10.96
C LYS A 230 -9.16 -17.43 -11.19
N PRO A 231 -9.10 -18.60 -10.52
CA PRO A 231 -10.27 -19.43 -10.42
C PRO A 231 -11.33 -18.63 -9.65
N HIS A 232 -12.53 -18.63 -10.21
CA HIS A 232 -13.75 -18.28 -9.51
C HIS A 232 -13.79 -19.04 -8.17
N ILE A 233 -13.61 -18.33 -7.06
CA ILE A 233 -14.11 -18.78 -5.76
C ILE A 233 -15.40 -18.01 -5.55
N THR A 234 -16.46 -18.53 -6.15
CA THR A 234 -17.84 -18.30 -5.74
C THR A 234 -18.52 -19.65 -5.84
N LEU A 235 -18.57 -20.35 -4.71
CA LEU A 235 -19.48 -21.44 -4.31
C LEU A 235 -18.76 -22.34 -3.30
N MET A 236 -18.86 -21.97 -2.02
CA MET A 236 -19.32 -22.81 -0.89
C MET A 236 -19.26 -21.97 0.38
#